data_AF-A0A1Z5L0A1-F1
#
_entry.id   AF-A0A1Z5L0A1-F1
#
_cell.length_a   1.000
_cell.length_b   1.000
_cell.length_c   1.000
_cell.angle_alpha   90.00
_cell.angle_beta   90.00
_cell.angle_gamma   90.00
#
_symmetry.space_group_name_H-M   'P 1'
#
loop_
_entity.id
_entity.type
_entity.pdbx_description
1 polymer ?
#
loop_
_entity_poly.entity_id
_entity_poly.type
_entity_poly.pdbx_seq_one_letter_code
_entity_poly.pdbx_strand_id
1 'polypeptide(L)'
;MVYLVYKEHPSDNGQLQPSECVSAISNTSARDSVNVVEDDVDVFLSKQSGLIDRPRDEKLCHHGPKAKCVHCVPIEPFNESYLREHNIKHLSFHSYLRKLTTGPDKGKFAALENISCKIRPGCQGHAPWPQGICTKCQPNALTLNRQVYRHVDMV
;
A
#
# COMPACT_ATOMS: atom_id res chain seq x y z
N MET A 1 -9.69 1.64 35.49
CA MET A 1 -11.13 1.80 35.19
C MET A 1 -11.32 3.23 34.74
N VAL A 2 -11.37 3.46 33.43
CA VAL A 2 -11.42 4.81 32.84
C VAL A 2 -12.86 5.05 32.40
N TYR A 3 -13.53 6.03 33.00
CA TYR A 3 -14.89 6.42 32.60
C TYR A 3 -14.80 7.49 31.51
N LEU A 4 -15.49 7.28 30.39
CA LEU A 4 -15.72 8.32 29.38
C LEU A 4 -17.06 9.00 29.70
N VAL A 5 -17.01 10.33 29.90
CA VAL A 5 -18.20 11.17 30.08
C VAL A 5 -18.57 11.76 28.72
N TYR A 6 -19.76 11.43 28.21
CA TYR A 6 -20.32 12.07 27.02
C TYR A 6 -21.01 13.39 27.38
N LYS A 7 -20.80 14.44 26.59
CA LYS A 7 -21.57 15.68 26.63
C LYS A 7 -22.65 15.66 25.55
N GLU A 8 -23.90 15.83 25.94
CA GLU A 8 -25.02 16.00 25.02
C GLU A 8 -25.08 17.43 24.49
N HIS A 9 -25.37 17.58 23.19
CA HIS A 9 -25.66 18.86 22.55
C HIS A 9 -27.16 18.93 22.20
N PRO A 10 -27.81 20.11 22.39
CA PRO A 10 -29.26 20.24 22.25
C PRO A 10 -29.70 20.25 20.78
N SER A 11 -30.91 19.72 20.58
CA SER A 11 -31.64 19.56 19.33
C SER A 11 -32.03 20.92 18.71
N ASP A 12 -31.78 21.10 17.41
CA ASP A 12 -32.37 22.21 16.66
C ASP A 12 -33.18 21.70 15.46
N ASN A 13 -34.39 22.26 15.34
CA ASN A 13 -35.44 21.93 14.38
C ASN A 13 -35.33 22.88 13.18
N GLY A 14 -35.19 22.37 11.96
CA GLY A 14 -35.18 23.21 10.76
C GLY A 14 -35.60 22.45 9.49
N GLN A 15 -36.61 22.99 8.82
CA GLN A 15 -37.42 22.45 7.70
C GLN A 15 -36.68 22.13 6.38
N LEU A 16 -37.23 21.15 5.65
CA LEU A 16 -36.95 20.76 4.25
C LEU A 16 -37.65 21.67 3.22
N GLN A 17 -37.00 21.93 2.07
CA GLN A 17 -37.65 22.01 0.73
C GLN A 17 -36.68 21.56 -0.41
N PRO A 18 -37.20 21.03 -1.56
CA PRO A 18 -36.45 20.13 -2.44
C PRO A 18 -36.08 20.66 -3.86
N SER A 19 -34.97 20.11 -4.37
CA SER A 19 -34.55 19.73 -5.75
C SER A 19 -34.65 20.72 -6.93
N GLU A 20 -33.55 20.86 -7.69
CA GLU A 20 -33.43 20.30 -9.07
C GLU A 20 -32.03 20.45 -9.71
N CYS A 21 -31.56 19.32 -10.28
CA CYS A 21 -30.53 19.08 -11.33
C CYS A 21 -29.08 19.53 -11.06
N VAL A 22 -27.99 18.83 -11.44
CA VAL A 22 -27.71 18.01 -12.63
C VAL A 22 -26.49 17.07 -12.36
N SER A 23 -26.40 16.03 -13.17
CA SER A 23 -25.17 15.38 -13.67
C SER A 23 -24.52 14.25 -12.85
N ALA A 24 -24.59 13.07 -13.45
CA ALA A 24 -23.82 11.88 -13.10
C ALA A 24 -22.30 12.19 -13.14
N ILE A 25 -21.64 12.06 -11.99
CA ILE A 25 -20.18 12.06 -11.93
C ILE A 25 -19.72 10.60 -11.85
N SER A 26 -19.23 10.14 -12.98
CA SER A 26 -18.38 8.96 -13.11
C SER A 26 -17.19 9.11 -12.17
N ASN A 27 -17.02 8.19 -11.21
CA ASN A 27 -15.84 8.11 -10.37
C ASN A 27 -14.63 7.66 -11.20
N THR A 28 -14.09 8.57 -12.01
CA THR A 28 -12.70 8.51 -12.47
C THR A 28 -11.94 9.52 -11.61
N SER A 29 -11.58 9.11 -10.40
CA SER A 29 -10.49 9.76 -9.67
C SER A 29 -9.21 9.48 -10.46
N ALA A 30 -8.96 10.30 -11.48
CA ALA A 30 -7.65 10.44 -12.07
C ALA A 30 -6.69 10.69 -10.89
N ARG A 31 -5.68 9.84 -10.76
CA ARG A 31 -4.60 10.09 -9.79
C ARG A 31 -4.01 11.44 -10.18
N ASP A 32 -4.29 12.48 -9.40
CA ASP A 32 -3.49 13.69 -9.47
C ASP A 32 -2.05 13.24 -9.26
N SER A 33 -1.26 13.30 -10.32
CA SER A 33 0.18 13.08 -10.24
C SER A 33 0.75 14.26 -9.49
N VAL A 34 0.65 14.21 -8.16
CA VAL A 34 1.29 15.19 -7.29
C VAL A 34 2.77 15.13 -7.62
N ASN A 35 3.33 16.26 -8.05
CA ASN A 35 4.74 16.39 -8.34
C ASN A 35 5.48 16.48 -6.99
N VAL A 36 5.66 15.32 -6.35
CA VAL A 36 6.36 15.18 -5.07
C VAL A 36 7.84 15.04 -5.37
N VAL A 37 8.66 15.89 -4.73
CA VAL A 37 10.11 15.73 -4.73
C VAL A 37 10.47 14.64 -3.72
N GLU A 38 10.99 13.51 -4.22
CA GLU A 38 11.48 12.41 -3.39
C GLU A 38 12.83 12.77 -2.73
N ASP A 39 13.15 12.10 -1.62
CA ASP A 39 14.46 12.25 -0.97
C ASP A 39 15.57 11.71 -1.89
N ASP A 40 16.75 12.30 -1.83
CA ASP A 40 17.92 11.87 -2.59
C ASP A 40 18.25 10.38 -2.33
N VAL A 41 18.04 9.88 -1.11
CA VAL A 41 18.24 8.47 -0.78
C VAL A 41 17.26 7.55 -1.52
N ASP A 42 16.00 7.96 -1.61
CA ASP A 42 14.96 7.18 -2.28
C ASP A 42 15.18 7.18 -3.81
N VAL A 43 15.59 8.32 -4.36
CA VAL A 43 15.99 8.46 -5.78
C VAL A 43 17.22 7.60 -6.09
N PHE A 44 18.17 7.49 -5.17
CA PHE A 44 19.33 6.63 -5.35
C PHE A 44 18.94 5.14 -5.29
N LEU A 45 18.15 4.73 -4.30
CA LEU A 45 17.74 3.35 -4.08
C LEU A 45 16.76 2.83 -5.14
N SER A 46 15.93 3.69 -5.71
CA SER A 46 15.02 3.33 -6.81
C SER A 46 15.77 2.87 -8.06
N LYS A 47 16.92 3.48 -8.36
CA LYS A 47 17.77 3.17 -9.53
C LYS A 47 18.57 1.88 -9.38
N GLN A 48 18.78 1.38 -8.16
CA GLN A 48 19.51 0.12 -7.95
C GLN A 48 18.70 -1.07 -8.48
N SER A 49 19.34 -2.19 -8.83
CA SER A 49 18.58 -3.40 -9.20
C SER A 49 18.00 -4.10 -7.96
N GLY A 50 18.80 -4.15 -6.89
CA GLY A 50 18.51 -4.95 -5.69
C GLY A 50 18.69 -6.45 -5.90
N LEU A 51 19.20 -6.91 -7.06
CA LEU A 51 19.44 -8.33 -7.30
C LEU A 51 20.57 -8.85 -6.40
N ILE A 52 20.38 -10.05 -5.87
CA ILE A 52 21.34 -10.71 -4.98
C ILE A 52 22.08 -11.77 -5.80
N ASP A 53 23.36 -11.56 -6.02
CA ASP A 53 24.22 -12.54 -6.69
C ASP A 53 24.40 -13.79 -5.82
N ARG A 54 24.37 -14.95 -6.47
CA ARG A 54 24.62 -16.25 -5.84
C ARG A 54 25.85 -16.91 -6.43
N PRO A 55 26.67 -17.59 -5.61
CA PRO A 55 27.79 -18.37 -6.12
C PRO A 55 27.29 -19.55 -6.95
N ARG A 56 28.17 -20.08 -7.80
CA ARG A 56 27.90 -21.30 -8.55
C ARG A 56 27.84 -22.49 -7.58
N ASP A 57 26.78 -23.27 -7.67
CA ASP A 57 26.67 -24.55 -6.96
C ASP A 57 27.44 -25.64 -7.74
N GLU A 58 28.46 -26.22 -7.13
CA GLU A 58 29.31 -27.24 -7.78
C GLU A 58 28.56 -28.51 -8.16
N LYS A 59 27.51 -28.87 -7.42
CA LYS A 59 26.75 -30.11 -7.62
C LYS A 59 25.62 -29.93 -8.62
N LEU A 60 24.96 -28.77 -8.60
CA LEU A 60 23.76 -28.51 -9.41
C LEU A 60 24.04 -27.73 -10.70
N CYS A 61 25.18 -27.03 -10.80
CA CYS A 61 25.48 -26.21 -11.97
C CYS A 61 26.27 -26.97 -13.03
N HIS A 62 25.57 -27.51 -14.04
CA HIS A 62 26.18 -28.19 -15.19
C HIS A 62 26.41 -27.23 -16.37
N HIS A 63 27.20 -26.17 -16.16
CA HIS A 63 27.54 -25.20 -17.20
C HIS A 63 28.95 -24.63 -17.01
N GLY A 64 29.51 -24.03 -18.07
CA GLY A 64 30.82 -23.37 -18.02
C GLY A 64 30.84 -22.09 -17.16
N PRO A 65 32.03 -21.50 -16.91
CA PRO A 65 32.23 -20.43 -15.92
C PRO A 65 31.51 -19.11 -16.24
N LYS A 66 31.20 -18.84 -17.52
CA LYS A 66 30.51 -17.61 -17.95
C LYS A 66 28.99 -17.78 -18.14
N ALA A 67 28.49 -19.01 -18.03
CA ALA A 67 27.06 -19.28 -18.12
C ALA A 67 26.40 -19.20 -16.73
N LYS A 68 25.09 -18.95 -16.68
CA LYS A 68 24.28 -19.02 -15.47
C LYS A 68 23.09 -19.96 -15.70
N CYS A 69 22.67 -20.69 -14.67
CA CYS A 69 21.45 -21.50 -14.65
C CYS A 69 20.54 -21.09 -13.49
N VAL A 70 19.40 -21.78 -13.33
CA VAL A 70 18.43 -21.50 -12.25
C VAL A 70 19.03 -21.57 -10.83
N HIS A 71 20.14 -22.31 -10.66
CA HIS A 71 20.82 -22.47 -9.37
C HIS A 71 21.81 -21.34 -9.04
N CYS A 72 22.29 -20.58 -10.02
CA CYS A 72 23.30 -19.51 -9.82
C CYS A 72 22.92 -18.17 -10.46
N VAL A 73 21.75 -18.07 -11.08
CA VAL A 73 21.18 -16.78 -11.51
C VAL A 73 20.93 -15.91 -10.26
N PRO A 74 21.16 -14.58 -10.34
CA PRO A 74 20.83 -13.68 -9.26
C PRO A 74 19.35 -13.79 -8.90
N ILE A 75 19.03 -13.62 -7.63
CA ILE A 75 17.67 -13.71 -7.12
C ILE A 75 17.13 -12.33 -6.77
N GLU A 76 15.80 -12.26 -6.76
CA GLU A 76 15.08 -11.07 -6.35
C GLU A 76 15.32 -10.73 -4.86
N PRO A 77 15.35 -9.43 -4.49
CA PRO A 77 15.55 -9.01 -3.11
C PRO A 77 14.41 -9.42 -2.16
N PHE A 78 13.25 -9.77 -2.72
CA PHE A 78 12.07 -10.23 -1.98
C PHE A 78 11.91 -11.76 -1.96
N ASN A 79 12.98 -12.50 -2.28
CA ASN A 79 12.97 -13.97 -2.23
C ASN A 79 12.80 -14.50 -0.80
N GLU A 80 11.72 -15.25 -0.55
CA GLU A 80 11.36 -15.70 0.80
C GLU A 80 12.35 -16.68 1.43
N SER A 81 13.01 -17.53 0.62
CA SER A 81 14.00 -18.49 1.13
C SER A 81 15.26 -17.76 1.60
N TYR A 82 15.77 -16.82 0.80
CA TYR A 82 16.92 -16.01 1.18
C TYR A 82 16.68 -15.21 2.46
N LEU A 83 15.52 -14.55 2.56
CA LEU A 83 15.16 -13.78 3.75
C LEU A 83 15.09 -14.66 5.00
N ARG A 84 14.55 -15.88 4.88
CA ARG A 84 14.48 -16.85 5.98
C ARG A 84 15.87 -17.31 6.42
N GLU A 85 16.74 -17.67 5.47
CA GLU A 85 18.11 -18.13 5.73
C GLU A 85 18.95 -17.06 6.44
N HIS A 86 18.76 -15.80 6.07
CA HIS A 86 19.48 -14.66 6.65
C HIS A 86 18.76 -14.01 7.86
N ASN A 87 17.69 -14.63 8.38
CA ASN A 87 16.91 -14.12 9.52
C ASN A 87 16.33 -12.70 9.32
N ILE A 88 16.00 -12.34 8.08
CA ILE A 88 15.40 -11.07 7.71
C ILE A 88 13.87 -11.16 7.87
N LYS A 89 13.32 -10.47 8.87
CA LYS A 89 11.91 -10.58 9.28
C LYS A 89 10.92 -9.74 8.46
N HIS A 90 11.41 -8.67 7.84
CA HIS A 90 10.64 -7.70 7.07
C HIS A 90 11.42 -7.33 5.82
N LEU A 91 10.72 -7.11 4.72
CA LEU A 91 11.29 -6.50 3.52
C LEU A 91 11.67 -5.05 3.78
N SER A 92 12.74 -4.59 3.14
CA SER A 92 12.95 -3.15 2.96
C SER A 92 11.84 -2.59 2.08
N PHE A 93 11.51 -1.31 2.25
CA PHE A 93 10.45 -0.67 1.49
C PHE A 93 10.68 -0.78 -0.03
N HIS A 94 11.87 -0.50 -0.53
CA HIS A 94 12.18 -0.64 -1.96
C HIS A 94 12.09 -2.08 -2.48
N SER A 95 12.43 -3.09 -1.67
CA SER A 95 12.25 -4.50 -2.05
C SER A 95 10.76 -4.85 -2.17
N TYR A 96 9.92 -4.30 -1.29
CA TYR A 96 8.48 -4.43 -1.36
C TYR A 96 7.89 -3.72 -2.58
N LEU A 97 8.34 -2.51 -2.91
CA LEU A 97 7.94 -1.82 -4.14
C LEU A 97 8.28 -2.65 -5.38
N ARG A 98 9.50 -3.20 -5.44
CA ARG A 98 9.91 -4.10 -6.53
C ARG A 98 8.96 -5.28 -6.65
N LYS A 99 8.66 -5.98 -5.54
CA LYS A 99 7.70 -7.10 -5.53
C LYS A 99 6.33 -6.73 -6.13
N LEU A 100 5.82 -5.53 -5.85
CA LEU A 100 4.55 -5.07 -6.42
C LEU A 100 4.65 -4.73 -7.92
N THR A 101 5.83 -4.33 -8.40
CA THR A 101 6.04 -3.83 -9.77
C THR A 101 6.61 -4.87 -10.75
N THR A 102 7.17 -6.00 -10.29
CA THR A 102 7.81 -7.05 -11.12
C THR A 102 6.86 -7.81 -12.07
N GLY A 103 5.55 -7.52 -12.04
CA GLY A 103 4.56 -8.16 -12.94
C GLY A 103 4.62 -7.70 -14.40
N PRO A 104 3.86 -8.37 -15.31
CA PRO A 104 3.76 -8.01 -16.73
C PRO A 104 3.31 -6.56 -16.95
N ASP A 105 2.59 -6.01 -15.98
CA ASP A 105 2.10 -4.64 -16.00
C ASP A 105 3.16 -3.59 -15.57
N LYS A 106 4.39 -4.01 -15.21
CA LYS A 106 5.51 -3.14 -14.81
C LYS A 106 5.12 -2.06 -13.79
N GLY A 107 4.29 -2.42 -12.81
CA GLY A 107 3.81 -1.48 -11.79
C GLY A 107 2.69 -0.54 -12.21
N LYS A 108 2.13 -0.65 -13.43
CA LYS A 108 0.97 0.13 -13.89
C LYS A 108 -0.22 0.04 -12.92
N PHE A 109 -0.37 -1.10 -12.24
CA PHE A 109 -1.41 -1.33 -11.23
C PHE A 109 -0.85 -1.46 -9.81
N ALA A 110 0.46 -1.27 -9.59
CA ALA A 110 1.01 -1.21 -8.25
C ALA A 110 0.51 0.08 -7.58
N ALA A 111 -0.50 -0.06 -6.73
CA ALA A 111 -1.04 1.02 -5.93
C ALA A 111 -0.54 0.86 -4.50
N LEU A 112 0.19 1.86 -4.00
CA LEU A 112 0.38 2.00 -2.57
C LEU A 112 -0.93 2.54 -2.00
N GLU A 113 -1.63 1.71 -1.25
CA GLU A 113 -2.88 2.09 -0.61
C GLU A 113 -2.61 2.81 0.71
N ASN A 114 -3.15 4.03 0.84
CA ASN A 114 -3.25 4.69 2.13
C ASN A 114 -4.56 4.27 2.78
N ILE A 115 -4.50 3.34 3.73
CA ILE A 115 -5.68 2.81 4.42
C ILE A 115 -6.31 3.92 5.26
N SER A 116 -7.55 4.29 4.93
CA SER A 116 -8.33 5.26 5.69
C SER A 116 -9.49 4.57 6.41
N CYS A 117 -9.48 4.66 7.73
CA CYS A 117 -10.59 4.22 8.59
C CYS A 117 -11.60 5.34 8.86
N LYS A 118 -11.53 6.46 8.11
CA LYS A 118 -12.41 7.62 8.30
C LYS A 118 -13.72 7.39 7.53
N ILE A 119 -14.82 7.91 8.08
CA ILE A 119 -16.10 7.98 7.36
C ILE A 119 -15.91 8.84 6.10
N ARG A 120 -16.40 8.35 4.96
CA ARG A 120 -16.32 9.11 3.70
C ARG A 120 -17.25 10.33 3.78
N PRO A 121 -16.74 11.56 3.58
CA PRO A 121 -17.57 12.75 3.60
C PRO A 121 -18.48 12.84 2.36
N GLY A 122 -19.54 13.65 2.43
CA GLY A 122 -20.34 14.01 1.26
C GLY A 122 -21.39 12.98 0.81
N CYS A 123 -21.79 12.06 1.69
CA CYS A 123 -22.86 11.11 1.36
C CYS A 123 -24.23 11.81 1.34
N GLN A 124 -24.95 11.70 0.21
CA GLN A 124 -26.25 12.36 -0.01
C GLN A 124 -27.45 11.54 0.49
N GLY A 125 -27.23 10.32 1.00
CA GLY A 125 -28.30 9.40 1.38
C GLY A 125 -28.77 9.50 2.83
N HIS A 126 -28.18 10.39 3.63
CA HIS A 126 -28.50 10.59 5.05
C HIS A 126 -27.98 11.96 5.51
N ALA A 127 -28.42 12.41 6.70
CA ALA A 127 -27.87 13.60 7.33
C ALA A 127 -26.36 13.46 7.60
N PRO A 128 -25.57 14.55 7.58
CA PRO A 128 -24.14 14.48 7.87
C PRO A 128 -23.84 13.80 9.21
N TRP A 129 -22.71 13.08 9.26
CA TRP A 129 -22.19 12.52 10.52
C TRP A 129 -22.05 13.64 11.56
N PRO A 130 -22.54 13.46 12.81
CA PRO A 130 -22.92 12.21 13.48
C PRO A 130 -24.38 11.76 13.33
N GLN A 131 -25.23 12.51 12.62
CA GLN A 131 -26.68 12.27 12.61
C GLN A 131 -27.15 11.19 11.64
N GLY A 132 -26.27 10.70 10.77
CA GLY A 132 -26.58 9.61 9.86
C GLY A 132 -25.32 8.91 9.34
N ILE A 133 -25.47 7.62 9.06
CA ILE A 133 -24.44 6.78 8.42
C ILE A 133 -25.12 5.72 7.55
N CYS A 134 -24.48 5.34 6.45
CA CYS A 134 -24.90 4.21 5.63
C CYS A 134 -23.70 3.33 5.27
N THR A 135 -23.96 2.14 4.75
CA THR A 135 -22.92 1.20 4.30
C THR A 135 -22.03 1.73 3.18
N LYS A 136 -22.44 2.78 2.45
CA LYS A 136 -21.64 3.40 1.38
C LYS A 136 -20.57 4.37 1.90
N CYS A 137 -20.81 5.01 3.05
CA CYS A 137 -19.89 5.98 3.64
C CYS A 137 -19.15 5.44 4.87
N GLN A 138 -19.69 4.38 5.49
CA GLN A 138 -19.03 3.63 6.54
C GLN A 138 -17.70 3.06 6.02
N PRO A 139 -16.59 3.20 6.78
CA PRO A 139 -15.33 2.55 6.42
C PRO A 139 -15.50 1.03 6.47
N ASN A 140 -14.84 0.34 5.56
CA ASN A 140 -14.86 -1.13 5.56
C ASN A 140 -14.24 -1.66 6.86
N ALA A 141 -14.75 -2.80 7.34
CA ALA A 141 -14.08 -3.55 8.40
C ALA A 141 -12.67 -3.93 7.93
N LEU A 142 -11.69 -3.73 8.82
CA LEU A 142 -10.28 -4.00 8.52
C LEU A 142 -9.81 -5.25 9.27
N THR A 143 -9.09 -6.09 8.56
CA THR A 143 -8.32 -7.18 9.15
C THR A 143 -6.89 -6.73 9.34
N LEU A 144 -6.40 -6.73 10.58
CA LEU A 144 -5.04 -6.36 10.91
C LEU A 144 -4.08 -7.52 10.62
N ASN A 145 -3.45 -7.48 9.45
CA ASN A 145 -2.38 -8.41 9.08
C ASN A 145 -1.03 -7.88 9.55
N ARG A 146 -0.07 -8.79 9.78
CA ARG A 146 1.32 -8.39 10.06
C ARG A 146 1.88 -7.65 8.84
N GLN A 147 2.41 -6.45 9.06
CA GLN A 147 3.08 -5.69 8.00
C GLN A 147 4.31 -6.46 7.51
N VAL A 148 4.42 -6.64 6.20
CA VAL A 148 5.47 -7.45 5.57
C VAL A 148 6.78 -6.69 5.31
N TYR A 149 6.73 -5.36 5.37
CA TYR A 149 7.84 -4.46 5.12
C TYR A 149 7.96 -3.40 6.22
N ARG A 150 9.07 -2.67 6.24
CA ARG A 150 9.27 -1.46 7.06
C ARG A 150 10.01 -0.40 6.25
N HIS A 151 9.90 0.86 6.66
CA HIS A 151 10.51 1.99 5.96
C HIS A 151 12.00 2.14 6.29
N VAL A 152 12.39 1.86 7.54
CA VAL A 152 13.77 1.95 8.01
C VAL A 152 14.20 0.59 8.56
N ASP A 153 15.33 0.08 8.08
CA ASP A 153 15.79 -1.27 8.41
C ASP A 153 16.70 -1.35 9.64
N MET A 154 17.47 -0.29 9.89
CA MET A 154 18.52 -0.23 10.92
C MET A 154 18.58 1.18 11.52
N VAL A 155 18.84 1.27 12.83
CA VAL A 155 19.06 2.51 13.59
C VAL A 155 20.33 2.36 14.40
#